data_AF-A0A2P5AKK1-F1
#
_entry.id   AF-A0A2P5AKK1-F1
#
_cell.length_a   1.000
_cell.length_b   1.000
_cell.length_c   1.000
_cell.angle_alpha   90.00
_cell.angle_beta   90.00
_cell.angle_gamma   90.00
#
_symmetry.space_group_name_H-M   'P 1'
#
loop_
_entity.id
_entity.type
_entity.pdbx_description
1 polymer ?
#
loop_
_entity_poly.entity_id
_entity_poly.type
_entity_poly.pdbx_seq_one_letter_code
_entity_poly.pdbx_strand_id
1 'polypeptide(L)'
;MIRRSSLSTYIWIGGSGLDIRSKARTLPQPELDPAKLPKWSYDGSSTDQAPGDDSEVILYPQDPFRRGNNILVICDAYTPTGEPIPFNKRHNAAKILATLTSLAKSPACLYAGINIGRVNAEAMPGQWEFQVGPCVGIGAGDQTWAARYILERITEIAGVILSFDPKPIPGDWNGAGAHTNYSTKSMRSAGGIDVIKKAIEKLSLRHKEHIAAYGEGNERRLTGRHETADISSFSWQGVANRGASVRVGRGTERDGKGYF
;
A
#
# COMPACT_ATOMS: atom_id res chain seq x y z
N MET A 1 -22.58 5.46 35.64
CA MET A 1 -22.03 4.63 34.54
C MET A 1 -21.09 5.49 33.72
N ILE A 2 -19.78 5.21 33.72
CA ILE A 2 -18.81 5.99 32.92
C ILE A 2 -18.99 5.58 31.45
N ARG A 3 -19.48 6.49 30.60
CA ARG A 3 -19.49 6.28 29.15
C ARG A 3 -18.04 6.27 28.66
N ARG A 4 -17.55 5.09 28.25
CA ARG A 4 -16.21 4.93 27.67
C ARG A 4 -16.23 5.42 26.23
N SER A 5 -15.97 6.72 26.06
CA SER A 5 -15.70 7.30 24.75
C SER A 5 -14.47 6.65 24.09
N SER A 6 -14.40 6.80 22.77
CA SER A 6 -13.31 6.27 21.93
C SER A 6 -12.75 7.40 21.07
N LEU A 7 -11.43 7.38 20.84
CA LEU A 7 -10.80 8.24 19.85
C LEU A 7 -10.77 7.53 18.50
N SER A 8 -11.29 8.19 17.47
CA SER A 8 -11.30 7.72 16.08
C SER A 8 -10.45 8.64 15.23
N THR A 9 -9.30 8.14 14.76
CA THR A 9 -8.34 8.88 13.93
C THR A 9 -8.59 8.57 12.46
N TYR A 10 -9.11 9.55 11.73
CA TYR A 10 -9.36 9.46 10.30
C TYR A 10 -8.06 9.78 9.56
N ILE A 11 -7.70 8.94 8.59
CA ILE A 11 -6.44 8.99 7.84
C ILE A 11 -6.75 9.04 6.35
N TRP A 12 -6.12 9.94 5.61
CA TRP A 12 -6.27 10.08 4.16
C TRP A 12 -4.94 10.44 3.49
N ILE A 13 -4.90 10.35 2.16
CA ILE A 13 -3.75 10.73 1.34
C ILE A 13 -3.94 12.18 0.89
N GLY A 14 -2.91 13.02 1.01
CA GLY A 14 -2.92 14.43 0.59
C GLY A 14 -2.72 14.64 -0.92
N GLY A 15 -2.62 15.90 -1.33
CA GLY A 15 -2.53 16.29 -2.75
C GLY A 15 -1.25 15.86 -3.46
N SER A 16 -0.18 15.54 -2.74
CA SER A 16 1.01 14.95 -3.40
C SER A 16 0.80 13.50 -3.85
N GLY A 17 -0.24 12.82 -3.35
CA GLY A 17 -0.44 11.38 -3.54
C GLY A 17 0.52 10.49 -2.73
N LEU A 18 1.47 11.08 -1.99
CA LEU A 18 2.46 10.38 -1.15
C LEU A 18 2.32 10.74 0.34
N ASP A 19 1.93 11.97 0.65
CA ASP A 19 1.78 12.48 2.01
C ASP A 19 0.54 11.91 2.71
N ILE A 20 0.72 11.50 3.98
CA ILE A 20 -0.36 10.96 4.81
C ILE A 20 -0.84 12.03 5.78
N ARG A 21 -2.14 12.32 5.77
CA ARG A 21 -2.78 13.28 6.67
C ARG A 21 -3.69 12.53 7.64
N SER A 22 -3.84 13.05 8.86
CA SER A 22 -4.78 12.48 9.83
C SER A 22 -5.33 13.51 10.80
N LYS A 23 -6.54 13.26 11.32
CA LYS A 23 -7.11 13.99 12.45
C LYS A 23 -8.09 13.12 13.23
N ALA A 24 -8.31 13.43 14.51
CA ALA A 24 -9.07 12.58 15.41
C ALA A 24 -10.37 13.23 15.89
N ARG A 25 -11.44 12.43 15.98
CA ARG A 25 -12.70 12.79 16.66
C ARG A 25 -13.01 11.82 17.79
N THR A 26 -13.72 12.30 18.80
CA THR A 26 -14.30 11.46 19.83
C THR A 26 -15.60 10.82 19.31
N LEU A 27 -15.76 9.51 19.48
CA LEU A 27 -17.01 8.78 19.28
C LEU A 27 -17.55 8.25 20.63
N PRO A 28 -18.88 8.08 20.80
CA PRO A 28 -19.46 7.60 22.06
C PRO A 28 -19.01 6.20 22.48
N GLN A 29 -18.65 5.36 21.51
CA GLN A 29 -18.16 4.00 21.66
C GLN A 29 -17.32 3.62 20.43
N PRO A 30 -16.43 2.60 20.51
CA PRO A 30 -15.70 2.12 19.35
C PRO A 30 -16.65 1.53 18.32
N GLU A 31 -16.47 1.86 17.05
CA GLU A 31 -17.23 1.32 15.92
C GLU A 31 -16.25 0.72 14.91
N LEU A 32 -16.58 -0.46 14.37
CA LEU A 32 -15.76 -1.21 13.42
C LEU A 32 -16.49 -1.50 12.10
N ASP A 33 -17.75 -1.09 11.98
CA ASP A 33 -18.48 -1.08 10.72
C ASP A 33 -18.23 0.27 9.99
N PRO A 34 -17.55 0.26 8.81
CA PRO A 34 -17.32 1.48 8.02
C PRO A 34 -18.60 2.27 7.74
N ALA A 35 -19.73 1.58 7.51
CA ALA A 35 -20.99 2.22 7.14
C ALA A 35 -21.66 2.95 8.31
N LYS A 36 -21.26 2.65 9.56
CA LYS A 36 -21.75 3.33 10.77
C LYS A 36 -20.83 4.46 11.23
N LEU A 37 -19.60 4.54 10.72
CA LEU A 37 -18.71 5.64 11.01
C LEU A 37 -19.21 6.91 10.30
N PRO A 38 -19.30 8.05 11.00
CA PRO A 38 -19.78 9.28 10.39
C PRO A 38 -18.80 9.73 9.30
N LYS A 39 -19.33 10.17 8.16
CA LYS A 39 -18.56 11.01 7.23
C LYS A 39 -18.03 12.24 7.98
N TRP A 40 -16.94 12.78 7.48
CA TRP A 40 -16.38 14.03 8.00
C TRP A 40 -15.85 14.86 6.83
N SER A 41 -15.34 16.05 7.09
CA SER A 41 -14.73 16.91 6.07
C SER A 41 -13.43 17.50 6.59
N TYR A 42 -12.59 18.02 5.69
CA TYR A 42 -11.38 18.78 6.02
C TYR A 42 -11.20 19.92 5.02
N ASP A 43 -10.32 20.87 5.39
CA ASP A 43 -9.87 21.91 4.48
C ASP A 43 -8.88 21.32 3.46
N GLY A 44 -9.35 21.15 2.24
CA GLY A 44 -8.59 20.67 1.10
C GLY A 44 -7.55 21.66 0.59
N SER A 45 -7.71 22.96 0.87
CA SER A 45 -6.74 23.99 0.43
C SER A 45 -5.40 23.85 1.16
N SER A 46 -5.41 23.52 2.46
CA SER A 46 -4.21 23.16 3.24
C SER A 46 -3.56 21.80 2.87
N THR A 47 -4.03 21.16 1.79
CA THR A 47 -3.56 19.84 1.34
C THR A 47 -3.39 19.74 -0.18
N ASP A 48 -3.52 20.85 -0.93
CA ASP A 48 -3.48 20.87 -2.41
C ASP A 48 -4.56 20.00 -3.09
N GLN A 49 -5.77 19.95 -2.51
CA GLN A 49 -6.88 19.09 -2.96
C GLN A 49 -8.17 19.86 -3.31
N ALA A 50 -8.25 21.14 -2.96
CA ALA A 50 -9.37 22.03 -3.28
C ALA A 50 -8.89 23.51 -3.31
N PRO A 51 -9.55 24.41 -4.06
CA PRO A 51 -9.23 25.83 -4.04
C PRO A 51 -9.65 26.49 -2.71
N GLY A 52 -9.20 27.72 -2.44
CA GLY A 52 -9.47 28.40 -1.16
C GLY A 52 -10.89 28.94 -0.98
N ASP A 53 -11.64 29.11 -2.08
CA ASP A 53 -13.02 29.62 -2.13
C ASP A 53 -14.09 28.51 -2.09
N ASP A 54 -13.73 27.28 -2.46
CA ASP A 54 -14.53 26.06 -2.24
C ASP A 54 -13.62 24.93 -1.74
N SER A 55 -13.21 25.03 -0.46
CA SER A 55 -12.13 24.19 0.08
C SER A 55 -12.57 22.90 0.76
N GLU A 56 -13.87 22.61 0.89
CA GLU A 56 -14.34 21.47 1.66
C GLU A 56 -14.15 20.15 0.91
N VAL A 57 -13.44 19.19 1.51
CA VAL A 57 -13.29 17.83 0.99
C VAL A 57 -13.82 16.81 2.00
N ILE A 58 -14.62 15.85 1.53
CA ILE A 58 -15.38 14.90 2.35
C ILE A 58 -14.64 13.57 2.49
N LEU A 59 -14.46 13.13 3.74
CA LEU A 59 -13.90 11.84 4.12
C LEU A 59 -14.99 10.78 4.25
N TYR A 60 -14.81 9.69 3.50
CA TYR A 60 -15.68 8.51 3.47
C TYR A 60 -14.96 7.34 4.16
N PRO A 61 -15.36 6.94 5.38
CA PRO A 61 -14.76 5.84 6.12
C PRO A 61 -14.68 4.51 5.34
N GLN A 62 -13.51 3.89 5.37
CA GLN A 62 -13.20 2.57 4.84
C GLN A 62 -12.76 1.66 6.01
N ASP A 63 -11.70 0.87 5.85
CA ASP A 63 -11.28 -0.14 6.83
C ASP A 63 -10.84 0.48 8.19
N PRO A 64 -11.49 0.13 9.33
CA PRO A 64 -11.16 0.64 10.64
C PRO A 64 -10.27 -0.32 11.43
N PHE A 65 -9.04 0.13 11.70
CA PHE A 65 -8.02 -0.62 12.42
C PHE A 65 -8.07 -0.32 13.93
N ARG A 66 -8.09 -1.35 14.78
CA ARG A 66 -8.33 -1.19 16.22
C ARG A 66 -7.06 -0.88 17.03
N ARG A 67 -7.11 0.09 17.94
CA ARG A 67 -6.13 0.24 19.04
C ARG A 67 -6.84 0.32 20.39
N GLY A 68 -7.29 -0.84 20.87
CA GLY A 68 -7.94 -1.00 22.18
C GLY A 68 -9.38 -0.47 22.18
N ASN A 69 -9.62 0.66 22.85
CA ASN A 69 -10.88 1.39 22.73
C ASN A 69 -10.86 2.43 21.59
N ASN A 70 -9.69 2.73 21.02
CA ASN A 70 -9.55 3.68 19.93
C ASN A 70 -9.50 2.96 18.58
N ILE A 71 -9.72 3.70 17.49
CA ILE A 71 -9.66 3.18 16.12
C ILE A 71 -8.89 4.15 15.21
N LEU A 72 -8.21 3.60 14.20
CA LEU A 72 -7.71 4.31 13.03
C LEU A 72 -8.67 4.00 11.87
N VAL A 73 -8.96 4.96 11.00
CA VAL A 73 -9.95 4.79 9.93
C VAL A 73 -9.32 5.29 8.63
N ILE A 74 -8.97 4.37 7.72
CA ILE A 74 -8.58 4.76 6.36
C ILE A 74 -9.82 5.36 5.68
N CYS A 75 -9.65 6.48 5.01
CA CYS A 75 -10.74 7.23 4.38
C CYS A 75 -10.45 7.48 2.90
N ASP A 76 -11.50 7.34 2.09
CA ASP A 76 -11.52 7.90 0.75
C ASP A 76 -11.90 9.38 0.79
N ALA A 77 -11.37 10.17 -0.14
CA ALA A 77 -11.66 11.60 -0.28
C ALA A 77 -12.55 11.87 -1.51
N TYR A 78 -13.56 12.72 -1.31
CA TYR A 78 -14.58 13.08 -2.29
C TYR A 78 -14.90 14.58 -2.22
N THR A 79 -15.37 15.17 -3.32
CA THR A 79 -15.94 16.52 -3.33
C THR A 79 -17.24 16.58 -2.49
N PRO A 80 -17.75 17.78 -2.15
CA PRO A 80 -19.07 17.94 -1.51
C PRO A 80 -20.22 17.38 -2.36
N THR A 81 -20.06 17.37 -3.69
CA THR A 81 -21.00 16.76 -4.65
C THR A 81 -20.94 15.23 -4.69
N GLY A 82 -19.96 14.60 -4.03
CA GLY A 82 -19.82 13.14 -3.95
C GLY A 82 -18.96 12.50 -5.03
N GLU A 83 -18.24 13.29 -5.84
CA GLU A 83 -17.31 12.80 -6.86
C GLU A 83 -15.92 12.52 -6.27
N PRO A 84 -15.21 11.45 -6.68
CA PRO A 84 -13.88 11.13 -6.15
C PRO A 84 -12.87 12.20 -6.59
N ILE A 85 -12.10 12.76 -5.65
CA ILE A 85 -11.06 13.74 -6.00
C ILE A 85 -9.96 13.08 -6.88
N PRO A 86 -9.21 13.83 -7.70
CA PRO A 86 -8.22 13.26 -8.63
C PRO A 86 -7.15 12.35 -7.99
N PHE A 87 -6.85 12.58 -6.71
CA PHE A 87 -5.89 11.81 -5.92
C PHE A 87 -6.47 10.55 -5.27
N ASN A 88 -7.80 10.37 -5.29
CA ASN A 88 -8.47 9.16 -4.83
C ASN A 88 -8.27 8.02 -5.85
N LYS A 89 -7.09 7.38 -5.81
CA LYS A 89 -6.78 6.21 -6.65
C LYS A 89 -7.51 4.94 -6.18
N ARG A 90 -7.90 4.89 -4.90
CA ARG A 90 -8.58 3.76 -4.28
C ARG A 90 -9.97 3.51 -4.89
N HIS A 91 -10.74 4.56 -5.19
CA HIS A 91 -12.05 4.44 -5.86
C HIS A 91 -11.99 3.60 -7.15
N ASN A 92 -11.00 3.86 -8.01
CA ASN A 92 -10.80 3.10 -9.25
C ASN A 92 -10.25 1.69 -8.99
N ALA A 93 -9.34 1.52 -8.02
CA ALA A 93 -8.87 0.20 -7.62
C ALA A 93 -10.01 -0.67 -7.05
N ALA A 94 -10.91 -0.11 -6.24
CA ALA A 94 -12.04 -0.81 -5.65
C ALA A 94 -13.00 -1.34 -6.72
N LYS A 95 -13.31 -0.54 -7.76
CA LYS A 95 -14.11 -0.96 -8.92
C LYS A 95 -13.51 -2.18 -9.64
N ILE A 96 -12.17 -2.27 -9.72
CA ILE A 96 -11.44 -3.37 -10.38
C ILE A 96 -11.33 -4.60 -9.45
N LEU A 97 -11.27 -4.39 -8.13
CA LEU A 97 -10.88 -5.39 -7.14
C LEU A 97 -12.02 -5.82 -6.20
N ALA A 98 -13.28 -5.54 -6.53
CA ALA A 98 -14.47 -5.74 -5.68
C ALA A 98 -14.83 -7.21 -5.34
N THR A 99 -13.93 -8.18 -5.53
CA THR A 99 -14.22 -9.61 -5.45
C THR A 99 -13.33 -10.30 -4.41
N LEU A 100 -13.93 -10.62 -3.26
CA LEU A 100 -13.42 -11.43 -2.12
C LEU A 100 -12.49 -10.72 -1.11
N THR A 101 -12.77 -10.90 0.18
CA THR A 101 -11.94 -10.48 1.32
C THR A 101 -12.00 -11.48 2.48
N SER A 102 -10.84 -11.94 2.95
CA SER A 102 -10.59 -12.41 4.33
C SER A 102 -9.08 -12.63 4.57
N LEU A 103 -8.65 -12.55 5.85
CA LEU A 103 -7.39 -13.02 6.51
C LEU A 103 -6.63 -11.93 7.33
N ALA A 104 -5.53 -12.33 8.00
CA ALA A 104 -4.99 -11.73 9.22
C ALA A 104 -3.56 -12.30 9.51
N LYS A 105 -2.65 -11.77 10.36
CA LYS A 105 -2.55 -10.56 11.24
C LYS A 105 -1.16 -10.63 11.97
N SER A 106 -0.28 -9.59 11.96
CA SER A 106 1.16 -9.55 12.46
C SER A 106 1.55 -8.57 13.63
N PRO A 107 2.26 -8.88 14.76
CA PRO A 107 2.31 -8.13 16.06
C PRO A 107 1.57 -6.78 16.32
N ALA A 108 2.18 -5.59 16.21
CA ALA A 108 1.49 -4.31 16.50
C ALA A 108 0.40 -4.01 15.46
N CYS A 109 0.62 -4.50 14.24
CA CYS A 109 -0.35 -4.58 13.17
C CYS A 109 -1.44 -5.64 13.43
N LEU A 110 -1.23 -6.65 14.29
CA LEU A 110 -2.18 -7.67 14.76
C LEU A 110 -3.29 -6.99 15.57
N TYR A 111 -2.86 -6.07 16.44
CA TYR A 111 -3.72 -5.23 17.26
C TYR A 111 -4.59 -4.34 16.36
N ALA A 112 -3.95 -3.67 15.39
CA ALA A 112 -4.60 -2.87 14.35
C ALA A 112 -5.57 -3.69 13.48
N GLY A 113 -5.19 -4.88 13.04
CA GLY A 113 -5.92 -5.65 12.02
C GLY A 113 -5.13 -5.95 10.74
N ILE A 114 -4.00 -5.28 10.54
CA ILE A 114 -3.11 -5.39 9.40
C ILE A 114 -2.39 -6.74 9.39
N ASN A 115 -2.37 -7.39 8.23
CA ASN A 115 -1.69 -8.65 7.97
C ASN A 115 -0.20 -8.43 7.66
N ILE A 116 0.63 -8.12 8.67
CA ILE A 116 2.09 -8.13 8.50
C ILE A 116 2.61 -9.57 8.41
N GLY A 117 3.48 -9.82 7.43
CA GLY A 117 4.26 -11.04 7.25
C GLY A 117 5.53 -11.03 8.11
N ARG A 118 6.70 -10.76 7.51
CA ARG A 118 7.98 -10.64 8.24
C ARG A 118 8.51 -9.20 8.19
N VAL A 119 9.60 -8.99 8.93
CA VAL A 119 10.42 -7.78 8.96
C VAL A 119 11.88 -8.22 8.87
N ASN A 120 12.71 -7.50 8.13
CA ASN A 120 14.15 -7.73 8.05
C ASN A 120 14.91 -6.41 7.86
N ALA A 121 16.18 -6.40 8.28
CA ALA A 121 17.11 -5.38 7.82
C ALA A 121 17.42 -5.61 6.33
N GLU A 122 17.71 -4.55 5.59
CA GLU A 122 18.08 -4.59 4.18
C GLU A 122 19.56 -4.30 3.95
N ALA A 123 20.00 -4.39 2.68
CA ALA A 123 21.41 -4.31 2.31
C ALA A 123 22.10 -2.97 2.65
N MET A 124 21.37 -1.84 2.56
CA MET A 124 21.93 -0.54 2.96
C MET A 124 21.80 -0.34 4.49
N PRO A 125 22.86 0.08 5.21
CA PRO A 125 22.76 0.40 6.64
C PRO A 125 21.65 1.43 6.92
N GLY A 126 20.77 1.13 7.87
CA GLY A 126 19.59 1.93 8.20
C GLY A 126 18.35 1.63 7.34
N GLN A 127 18.45 0.79 6.32
CA GLN A 127 17.32 0.33 5.51
C GLN A 127 16.67 -0.92 6.12
N TRP A 128 15.34 -1.01 6.02
CA TRP A 128 14.53 -2.11 6.55
C TRP A 128 13.38 -2.43 5.59
N GLU A 129 12.97 -3.70 5.54
CA GLU A 129 11.76 -4.16 4.85
C GLU A 129 10.75 -4.70 5.86
N PHE A 130 9.47 -4.43 5.63
CA PHE A 130 8.35 -5.17 6.23
C PHE A 130 7.40 -5.59 5.10
N GLN A 131 6.80 -6.79 5.21
CA GLN A 131 5.84 -7.25 4.20
C GLN A 131 4.40 -7.19 4.72
N VAL A 132 3.47 -6.78 3.87
CA VAL A 132 2.02 -6.83 4.13
C VAL A 132 1.39 -7.88 3.21
N GLY A 133 0.68 -8.83 3.80
CA GLY A 133 -0.10 -9.86 3.12
C GLY A 133 0.28 -11.31 3.47
N PRO A 134 -0.35 -12.30 2.83
CA PRO A 134 -1.24 -12.14 1.67
C PRO A 134 -2.53 -11.38 1.97
N CYS A 135 -2.88 -10.41 1.11
CA CYS A 135 -4.14 -9.68 1.15
C CYS A 135 -4.90 -9.88 -0.17
N VAL A 136 -6.22 -9.75 -0.14
CA VAL A 136 -7.09 -9.93 -1.31
C VAL A 136 -7.67 -8.59 -1.74
N GLY A 137 -7.58 -8.29 -3.03
CA GLY A 137 -8.18 -7.10 -3.63
C GLY A 137 -7.77 -5.79 -2.96
N ILE A 138 -8.76 -4.95 -2.67
CA ILE A 138 -8.55 -3.60 -2.13
C ILE A 138 -7.82 -3.58 -0.77
N GLY A 139 -7.97 -4.63 0.03
CA GLY A 139 -7.37 -4.73 1.37
C GLY A 139 -5.84 -4.74 1.36
N ALA A 140 -5.19 -5.02 0.22
CA ALA A 140 -3.73 -4.87 0.09
C ALA A 140 -3.30 -3.39 0.15
N GLY A 141 -4.07 -2.49 -0.48
CA GLY A 141 -3.82 -1.06 -0.45
C GLY A 141 -4.10 -0.46 0.92
N ASP A 142 -5.29 -0.73 1.47
CA ASP A 142 -5.76 -0.18 2.75
C ASP A 142 -4.80 -0.53 3.89
N GLN A 143 -4.38 -1.80 3.96
CA GLN A 143 -3.44 -2.26 5.00
C GLN A 143 -2.02 -1.74 4.81
N THR A 144 -1.56 -1.54 3.57
CA THR A 144 -0.22 -0.98 3.32
C THR A 144 -0.15 0.49 3.72
N TRP A 145 -1.19 1.28 3.40
CA TRP A 145 -1.25 2.69 3.84
C TRP A 145 -1.40 2.82 5.37
N ALA A 146 -2.22 1.97 6.00
CA ALA A 146 -2.31 1.93 7.45
C ALA A 146 -0.98 1.53 8.12
N ALA A 147 -0.22 0.61 7.52
CA ALA A 147 1.11 0.24 8.00
C ALA A 147 2.14 1.37 7.86
N ARG A 148 2.14 2.10 6.72
CA ARG A 148 2.97 3.29 6.50
C ARG A 148 2.70 4.38 7.54
N TYR A 149 1.43 4.70 7.79
CA TYR A 149 1.05 5.65 8.84
C TYR A 149 1.57 5.24 10.21
N ILE A 150 1.40 3.96 10.60
CA ILE A 150 1.91 3.46 11.89
C ILE A 150 3.44 3.59 11.97
N LEU A 151 4.16 3.29 10.89
CA LEU A 151 5.62 3.44 10.84
C LEU A 151 6.05 4.90 11.01
N GLU A 152 5.41 5.83 10.28
CA GLU A 152 5.67 7.27 10.36
C GLU A 152 5.41 7.83 11.77
N ARG A 153 4.32 7.40 12.44
CA ARG A 153 4.04 7.76 13.84
C ARG A 153 5.07 7.19 14.82
N ILE A 154 5.64 6.02 14.54
CA ILE A 154 6.71 5.42 15.37
C ILE A 154 8.03 6.19 15.18
N THR A 155 8.38 6.54 13.94
CA THR A 155 9.60 7.29 13.65
C THR A 155 9.56 8.71 14.20
N GLU A 156 8.39 9.37 14.19
CA GLU A 156 8.19 10.68 14.84
C GLU A 156 8.47 10.61 16.35
N ILE A 157 7.93 9.60 17.05
CA ILE A 157 8.17 9.40 18.50
C ILE A 157 9.65 9.13 18.79
N ALA A 158 10.34 8.43 17.89
CA ALA A 158 11.77 8.16 17.99
C ALA A 158 12.67 9.34 17.56
N GLY A 159 12.09 10.44 17.05
CA GLY A 159 12.85 11.60 16.57
C GLY A 159 13.66 11.34 15.29
N VAL A 160 13.24 10.38 14.46
CA VAL A 160 13.94 10.00 13.21
C VAL A 160 13.06 10.24 11.98
N ILE A 161 13.69 10.54 10.85
CA ILE A 161 13.00 10.78 9.58
C ILE A 161 12.87 9.48 8.80
N LEU A 162 11.66 9.17 8.36
CA LEU A 162 11.36 8.09 7.43
C LEU A 162 11.44 8.59 5.98
N SER A 163 12.00 7.80 5.07
CA SER A 163 11.97 8.08 3.64
C SER A 163 11.50 6.86 2.85
N PHE A 164 10.65 7.11 1.86
CA PHE A 164 10.24 6.14 0.85
C PHE A 164 10.83 6.46 -0.54
N ASP A 165 11.85 7.34 -0.62
CA ASP A 165 12.55 7.65 -1.86
C ASP A 165 13.19 6.37 -2.44
N PRO A 166 13.07 6.09 -3.76
CA PRO A 166 13.58 4.86 -4.36
C PRO A 166 15.12 4.77 -4.39
N LYS A 167 15.85 5.89 -4.28
CA LYS A 167 17.31 5.95 -4.24
C LYS A 167 17.74 7.10 -3.30
N PRO A 168 17.62 6.91 -1.97
CA PRO A 168 17.82 7.98 -0.99
C PRO A 168 19.29 8.44 -0.93
N ILE A 169 20.24 7.53 -1.18
CA ILE A 169 21.67 7.81 -1.25
C ILE A 169 22.16 7.48 -2.68
N PRO A 170 22.75 8.44 -3.41
CA PRO A 170 23.37 8.19 -4.72
C PRO A 170 24.58 7.24 -4.64
N GLY A 171 24.98 6.70 -5.80
CA GLY A 171 26.17 5.84 -5.91
C GLY A 171 25.91 4.38 -5.53
N ASP A 172 26.93 3.75 -4.95
CA ASP A 172 27.06 2.28 -4.74
C ASP A 172 26.27 1.75 -3.53
N TRP A 173 25.08 2.30 -3.29
CA TRP A 173 24.16 1.90 -2.23
C TRP A 173 22.87 1.34 -2.80
N ASN A 174 22.26 0.35 -2.15
CA ASN A 174 21.00 -0.21 -2.61
C ASN A 174 19.87 0.84 -2.57
N GLY A 175 18.95 0.74 -3.53
CA GLY A 175 17.71 1.53 -3.54
C GLY A 175 16.61 0.88 -2.71
N ALA A 176 15.49 1.60 -2.53
CA ALA A 176 14.29 1.09 -1.87
C ALA A 176 13.22 0.68 -2.92
N GLY A 177 12.69 -0.53 -2.80
CA GLY A 177 11.64 -1.05 -3.68
C GLY A 177 10.39 -1.49 -2.91
N ALA A 178 9.28 -1.64 -3.62
CA ALA A 178 8.02 -2.17 -3.10
C ALA A 178 7.62 -3.44 -3.88
N HIS A 179 8.38 -4.53 -3.67
CA HIS A 179 8.16 -5.79 -4.40
C HIS A 179 6.74 -6.33 -4.16
N THR A 180 5.97 -6.46 -5.23
CA THR A 180 4.56 -6.89 -5.18
C THR A 180 4.43 -8.32 -5.67
N ASN A 181 4.22 -9.26 -4.74
CA ASN A 181 3.94 -10.66 -5.06
C ASN A 181 2.46 -10.80 -5.49
N TYR A 182 2.16 -11.50 -6.58
CA TYR A 182 0.80 -11.61 -7.13
C TYR A 182 0.38 -13.04 -7.49
N SER A 183 -0.87 -13.40 -7.16
CA SER A 183 -1.51 -14.62 -7.68
C SER A 183 -3.04 -14.58 -7.72
N THR A 184 -3.61 -15.16 -8.77
CA THR A 184 -5.05 -15.49 -8.86
C THR A 184 -5.35 -16.88 -8.31
N LYS A 185 -6.64 -17.24 -8.19
CA LYS A 185 -7.05 -18.61 -7.82
C LYS A 185 -6.48 -19.66 -8.80
N SER A 186 -6.48 -19.37 -10.11
CA SER A 186 -5.96 -20.29 -11.13
C SER A 186 -4.43 -20.44 -11.10
N MET A 187 -3.68 -19.39 -10.77
CA MET A 187 -2.22 -19.48 -10.59
C MET A 187 -1.82 -20.38 -9.41
N ARG A 188 -2.66 -20.50 -8.38
CA ARG A 188 -2.44 -21.35 -7.20
C ARG A 188 -2.97 -22.79 -7.36
N SER A 189 -3.76 -23.06 -8.40
CA SER A 189 -4.25 -24.41 -8.74
C SER A 189 -3.19 -25.25 -9.47
N ALA A 190 -3.39 -26.56 -9.59
CA ALA A 190 -2.50 -27.43 -10.38
C ALA A 190 -2.40 -26.93 -11.84
N GLY A 191 -1.18 -26.94 -12.40
CA GLY A 191 -0.89 -26.34 -13.72
C GLY A 191 -0.84 -24.80 -13.73
N GLY A 192 -0.96 -24.14 -12.58
CA GLY A 192 -1.00 -22.69 -12.46
C GLY A 192 0.25 -21.96 -12.97
N ILE A 193 1.39 -22.66 -13.10
CA ILE A 193 2.63 -22.09 -13.67
C ILE A 193 2.44 -21.55 -15.10
N ASP A 194 1.60 -22.18 -15.92
CA ASP A 194 1.37 -21.69 -17.29
C ASP A 194 0.42 -20.48 -17.32
N VAL A 195 -0.42 -20.32 -16.29
CA VAL A 195 -1.20 -19.09 -16.06
C VAL A 195 -0.28 -17.96 -15.60
N ILE A 196 0.75 -18.27 -14.80
CA ILE A 196 1.79 -17.31 -14.41
C ILE A 196 2.56 -16.82 -15.63
N LYS A 197 3.10 -17.72 -16.47
CA LYS A 197 3.83 -17.35 -17.71
C LYS A 197 3.00 -16.41 -18.60
N LYS A 198 1.75 -16.79 -18.89
CA LYS A 198 0.79 -15.97 -19.68
C LYS A 198 0.44 -14.63 -19.05
N ALA A 199 0.54 -14.48 -17.73
CA ALA A 199 0.37 -13.19 -17.07
C ALA A 199 1.62 -12.31 -17.21
N ILE A 200 2.81 -12.91 -17.09
CA ILE A 200 4.08 -12.21 -17.25
C ILE A 200 4.27 -11.73 -18.70
N GLU A 201 3.87 -12.52 -19.70
CA GLU A 201 3.79 -12.11 -21.11
C GLU A 201 2.86 -10.90 -21.33
N LYS A 202 1.77 -10.77 -20.56
CA LYS A 202 0.88 -9.60 -20.63
C LYS A 202 1.49 -8.37 -19.95
N LEU A 203 2.31 -8.56 -18.92
CA LEU A 203 3.05 -7.47 -18.27
C LEU A 203 4.16 -6.92 -19.18
N SER A 204 4.88 -7.78 -19.92
CA SER A 204 5.93 -7.31 -20.84
C SER A 204 5.41 -6.40 -21.95
N LEU A 205 4.20 -6.69 -22.45
CA LEU A 205 3.50 -5.87 -23.45
C LEU A 205 3.03 -4.51 -22.93
N ARG A 206 3.07 -4.27 -21.62
CA ARG A 206 2.62 -3.02 -20.96
C ARG A 206 3.67 -2.41 -20.03
N HIS A 207 4.93 -2.80 -20.19
CA HIS A 207 6.03 -2.40 -19.30
C HIS A 207 6.12 -0.87 -19.14
N LYS A 208 5.99 -0.11 -20.23
CA LYS A 208 6.08 1.35 -20.23
C LYS A 208 4.96 2.01 -19.42
N GLU A 209 3.72 1.54 -19.60
CA GLU A 209 2.55 2.01 -18.84
C GLU A 209 2.65 1.64 -17.35
N HIS A 210 3.22 0.46 -17.05
CA HIS A 210 3.47 0.02 -15.68
C HIS A 210 4.54 0.88 -15.00
N ILE A 211 5.69 1.12 -15.63
CA ILE A 211 6.76 1.99 -15.09
C ILE A 211 6.23 3.40 -14.79
N ALA A 212 5.43 3.98 -15.68
CA ALA A 212 4.82 5.30 -15.47
C ALA A 212 3.87 5.36 -14.24
N ALA A 213 3.41 4.22 -13.73
CA ALA A 213 2.55 4.11 -12.55
C ALA A 213 3.26 3.54 -11.30
N TYR A 214 4.53 3.14 -11.40
CA TYR A 214 5.28 2.48 -10.31
C TYR A 214 6.02 3.45 -9.38
N GLY A 215 5.82 4.75 -9.55
CA GLY A 215 6.37 5.83 -8.73
C GLY A 215 7.45 6.63 -9.44
N GLU A 216 7.50 7.92 -9.12
CA GLU A 216 8.51 8.86 -9.62
C GLU A 216 9.88 8.59 -9.00
N GLY A 217 10.97 9.00 -9.67
CA GLY A 217 12.34 8.79 -9.18
C GLY A 217 12.91 7.39 -9.44
N ASN A 218 12.12 6.46 -9.99
CA ASN A 218 12.54 5.07 -10.23
C ASN A 218 13.71 4.93 -11.21
N GLU A 219 13.92 5.91 -12.10
CA GLU A 219 15.07 5.98 -13.02
C GLU A 219 16.42 6.08 -12.29
N ARG A 220 16.44 6.63 -11.05
CA ARG A 220 17.64 6.62 -10.19
C ARG A 220 17.92 5.24 -9.55
N ARG A 221 16.95 4.33 -9.57
CA ARG A 221 17.01 3.02 -8.90
C ARG A 221 17.18 1.87 -9.89
N LEU A 222 16.27 1.77 -10.87
CA LEU A 222 16.16 0.68 -11.84
C LEU A 222 17.24 0.79 -12.93
N THR A 223 18.44 0.34 -12.59
CA THR A 223 19.68 0.59 -13.37
C THR A 223 20.38 -0.69 -13.83
N GLY A 224 19.75 -1.86 -13.63
CA GLY A 224 20.40 -3.16 -13.87
C GLY A 224 21.42 -3.57 -12.80
N ARG A 225 21.61 -2.76 -11.75
CA ARG A 225 22.53 -3.00 -10.61
C ARG A 225 21.74 -3.10 -9.30
N HIS A 226 22.40 -3.51 -8.22
CA HIS A 226 21.82 -3.58 -6.86
C HIS A 226 20.47 -4.32 -6.81
N GLU A 227 20.45 -5.55 -7.33
CA GLU A 227 19.23 -6.39 -7.38
C GLU A 227 18.04 -5.73 -8.11
N THR A 228 18.30 -4.92 -9.14
CA THR A 228 17.27 -4.35 -10.02
C THR A 228 17.50 -4.70 -11.49
N ALA A 229 16.42 -4.71 -12.28
CA ALA A 229 16.49 -4.65 -13.74
C ALA A 229 16.69 -3.19 -14.21
N ASP A 230 17.14 -3.01 -15.45
CA ASP A 230 17.17 -1.70 -16.10
C ASP A 230 15.74 -1.23 -16.46
N ILE A 231 15.43 0.04 -16.18
CA ILE A 231 14.09 0.63 -16.34
C ILE A 231 13.53 0.55 -17.76
N SER A 232 14.38 0.56 -18.80
CA SER A 232 13.95 0.48 -20.19
C SER A 232 13.61 -0.94 -20.64
N SER A 233 14.07 -1.95 -19.89
CA SER A 233 13.99 -3.36 -20.25
C SER A 233 12.96 -4.13 -19.41
N PHE A 234 12.21 -5.03 -20.07
CA PHE A 234 11.42 -6.04 -19.36
C PHE A 234 12.13 -7.39 -19.40
N SER A 235 12.33 -8.00 -18.24
CA SER A 235 13.00 -9.29 -18.08
C SER A 235 12.31 -10.16 -17.04
N TRP A 236 12.20 -11.46 -17.32
CA TRP A 236 11.74 -12.46 -16.35
C TRP A 236 12.42 -13.83 -16.52
N GLN A 237 13.32 -13.95 -17.50
CA GLN A 237 13.99 -15.19 -17.83
C GLN A 237 14.97 -15.58 -16.70
N GLY A 238 14.74 -16.76 -16.13
CA GLY A 238 15.53 -17.33 -15.03
C GLY A 238 14.78 -17.37 -13.70
N VAL A 239 14.57 -18.56 -13.17
CA VAL A 239 13.89 -18.75 -11.87
C VAL A 239 14.78 -18.34 -10.71
N ALA A 240 14.21 -17.59 -9.77
CA ALA A 240 14.89 -16.90 -8.68
C ALA A 240 15.97 -15.87 -9.09
N ASN A 241 15.97 -15.38 -10.33
CA ASN A 241 16.82 -14.27 -10.75
C ASN A 241 16.42 -12.96 -10.01
N ARG A 242 17.34 -12.35 -9.26
CA ARG A 242 17.09 -11.08 -8.55
C ARG A 242 17.28 -9.84 -9.42
N GLY A 243 18.00 -9.92 -10.54
CA GLY A 243 18.18 -8.81 -11.48
C GLY A 243 17.09 -8.72 -12.56
N ALA A 244 16.04 -9.55 -12.46
CA ALA A 244 14.94 -9.55 -13.41
C ALA A 244 13.81 -8.60 -12.98
N SER A 245 13.07 -8.06 -13.96
CA SER A 245 11.90 -7.20 -13.72
C SER A 245 10.74 -7.95 -13.03
N VAL A 246 10.62 -9.26 -13.29
CA VAL A 246 9.69 -10.18 -12.61
C VAL A 246 10.42 -11.48 -12.23
N ARG A 247 10.16 -12.03 -11.03
CA ARG A 247 10.87 -13.19 -10.49
C ARG A 247 9.94 -14.30 -9.99
N VAL A 248 9.76 -15.34 -10.80
CA VAL A 248 9.17 -16.61 -10.31
C VAL A 248 10.15 -17.28 -9.32
N GLY A 249 9.65 -17.70 -8.16
CA GLY A 249 10.45 -18.39 -7.14
C GLY A 249 10.61 -19.89 -7.39
N ARG A 250 11.75 -20.48 -7.00
CA ARG A 250 12.04 -21.93 -7.18
C ARG A 250 10.95 -22.87 -6.64
N GLY A 251 10.29 -22.51 -5.55
CA GLY A 251 9.14 -23.27 -5.03
C GLY A 251 7.96 -23.29 -6.00
N THR A 252 7.61 -22.14 -6.60
CA THR A 252 6.49 -22.04 -7.56
C THR A 252 6.78 -22.77 -8.87
N GLU A 253 8.03 -22.74 -9.34
CA GLU A 253 8.46 -23.55 -10.49
C GLU A 253 8.34 -25.04 -10.19
N ARG A 254 8.99 -25.51 -9.11
CA ARG A 254 8.99 -26.93 -8.70
C ARG A 254 7.58 -27.48 -8.46
N ASP A 255 6.72 -26.71 -7.82
CA ASP A 255 5.37 -27.13 -7.45
C ASP A 255 4.35 -26.94 -8.58
N GLY A 256 4.77 -26.37 -9.72
CA GLY A 256 3.95 -26.13 -10.91
C GLY A 256 2.80 -25.13 -10.72
N LYS A 257 2.82 -24.36 -9.63
CA LYS A 257 1.77 -23.42 -9.20
C LYS A 257 2.26 -22.50 -8.09
N GLY A 258 1.65 -21.31 -7.94
CA GLY A 258 1.99 -20.38 -6.87
C GLY A 258 1.75 -18.92 -7.23
N TYR A 259 2.81 -18.12 -7.19
CA TYR A 259 2.83 -16.68 -7.43
C TYR A 259 4.14 -16.25 -8.13
N PHE A 260 4.16 -15.02 -8.63
CA PHE A 260 5.35 -14.33 -9.11
C PHE A 260 5.51 -12.97 -8.39
#